data_AF-A0A3P1Y5R8-F1
#
_entry.id   AF-A0A3P1Y5R8-F1
#
_cell.length_a   1.000
_cell.length_b   1.000
_cell.length_c   1.000
_cell.angle_alpha   90.00
_cell.angle_beta   90.00
_cell.angle_gamma   90.00
#
_symmetry.space_group_name_H-M   'P 1'
#
loop_
_entity.id
_entity.type
_entity.pdbx_description
1 polymer ?
#
loop_
_entity_poly.entity_id
_entity_poly.type
_entity_poly.pdbx_seq_one_letter_code
_entity_poly.pdbx_strand_id
1 'polypeptide(L)'
;GQTFSRLGIGERVSLPELVASRRFKILSDTAYRQVVARKLRGQIKKFRFWACVAACVQLHVHNKTALGERILTLLEGEREQQQGAIQAKLKAGMMDAVLTLCNQRLRVKENTNQPEEFRYYRAVRARFMRHLSECLKPENGGVIRDVIWELRVLSSAHGTTKTGFYYVDSNRPTAKGLLNRLLMRMVRQVV
;
A
#
# COMPACT_ATOMS: atom_id res chain seq x y z
N GLY A 1 2.79 23.01 -23.33
CA GLY A 1 3.36 24.13 -22.54
C GLY A 1 4.44 23.67 -21.57
N GLN A 2 4.09 23.04 -20.46
CA GLN A 2 5.03 22.80 -19.34
C GLN A 2 6.21 21.84 -19.64
N THR A 3 6.01 20.84 -20.49
CA THR A 3 7.08 19.89 -20.88
C THR A 3 8.15 20.53 -21.77
N PHE A 4 7.76 21.42 -22.69
CA PHE A 4 8.69 22.14 -23.56
C PHE A 4 9.51 23.20 -22.80
N SER A 5 8.86 23.91 -21.86
CA SER A 5 9.54 24.86 -20.94
C SER A 5 10.60 24.16 -20.07
N ARG A 6 10.32 22.97 -19.53
CA ARG A 6 11.31 22.17 -18.75
C ARG A 6 12.48 21.68 -19.59
N LEU A 7 12.28 21.50 -20.89
CA LEU A 7 13.32 21.13 -21.85
C LEU A 7 14.10 22.35 -22.36
N GLY A 8 13.77 23.57 -21.92
CA GLY A 8 14.41 24.80 -22.40
C GLY A 8 14.02 25.19 -23.83
N ILE A 9 12.97 24.58 -24.37
CA ILE A 9 12.43 24.87 -25.71
C ILE A 9 11.30 25.87 -25.51
N GLY A 10 11.64 27.17 -25.52
CA GLY A 10 10.69 28.27 -25.43
C GLY A 10 10.27 28.78 -26.82
N GLU A 11 9.28 29.68 -26.87
CA GLU A 11 8.75 30.28 -28.10
C GLU A 11 9.77 31.12 -28.89
N ARG A 12 10.91 31.47 -28.28
CA ARG A 12 11.98 32.29 -28.89
C ARG A 12 13.13 31.49 -29.51
N VAL A 13 13.15 30.17 -29.38
CA VAL A 13 14.27 29.35 -29.91
C VAL A 13 13.89 28.83 -31.29
N SER A 14 14.68 29.18 -32.30
CA SER A 14 14.40 28.77 -33.68
C SER A 14 14.78 27.31 -33.93
N LEU A 15 14.10 26.64 -34.88
CA LEU A 15 14.40 25.26 -35.25
C LEU A 15 15.89 25.04 -35.64
N PRO A 16 16.55 25.94 -36.39
CA PRO A 16 17.98 25.80 -36.71
C PRO A 16 18.90 25.81 -35.48
N GLU A 17 18.62 26.65 -34.48
CA GLU A 17 19.38 26.70 -33.22
C GLU A 17 19.22 25.40 -32.40
N LEU A 18 18.03 24.80 -32.42
CA LEU A 18 17.78 23.52 -31.76
C LEU A 18 18.44 22.34 -32.47
N VAL A 19 18.54 22.37 -33.81
CA VAL A 19 19.24 21.35 -34.60
C VAL A 19 20.76 21.45 -34.44
N ALA A 20 21.30 22.67 -34.36
CA ALA A 20 22.72 22.91 -34.07
C ALA A 20 23.10 22.50 -32.64
N SER A 21 22.15 22.54 -31.71
CA SER A 21 22.34 22.08 -30.35
C SER A 21 22.50 20.56 -30.27
N ARG A 22 23.67 20.10 -29.83
CA ARG A 22 23.93 18.66 -29.53
C ARG A 22 23.07 18.10 -28.40
N ARG A 23 22.29 18.95 -27.72
CA ARG A 23 21.43 18.59 -26.59
C ARG A 23 20.16 17.87 -27.03
N PHE A 24 19.71 18.06 -28.27
CA PHE A 24 18.47 17.49 -28.77
C PHE A 24 18.71 16.68 -30.05
N LYS A 25 18.16 15.46 -30.08
CA LYS A 25 18.12 14.66 -31.30
C LYS A 25 16.79 14.93 -32.01
N ILE A 26 16.78 15.89 -32.93
CA ILE A 26 15.62 16.20 -33.75
C ILE A 26 15.54 15.19 -34.88
N LEU A 27 14.40 14.50 -34.98
CA LEU A 27 14.14 13.51 -36.01
C LEU A 27 13.18 14.09 -37.04
N SER A 28 13.38 13.79 -38.32
CA SER A 28 12.35 14.00 -39.34
C SER A 28 11.12 13.14 -39.02
N ASP A 29 9.95 13.51 -39.52
CA ASP A 29 8.72 12.73 -39.33
C ASP A 29 8.90 11.28 -39.83
N THR A 30 9.60 11.11 -40.96
CA THR A 30 9.93 9.79 -41.51
C THR A 30 10.81 8.96 -40.56
N ALA A 31 11.86 9.56 -39.98
CA ALA A 31 12.73 8.88 -39.03
C ALA A 31 12.01 8.59 -37.70
N TYR A 32 11.17 9.51 -37.24
CA TYR A 32 10.35 9.32 -36.05
C TYR A 32 9.37 8.14 -36.21
N ARG A 33 8.61 8.09 -37.31
CA ARG A 33 7.71 6.97 -37.62
C ARG A 33 8.45 5.63 -37.66
N GLN A 34 9.66 5.59 -38.23
CA GLN A 34 10.48 4.38 -38.23
C GLN A 34 10.90 3.95 -36.81
N VAL A 35 11.30 4.89 -35.95
CA VAL A 35 11.66 4.61 -34.55
C VAL A 35 10.45 4.08 -33.78
N VAL A 36 9.29 4.70 -33.94
CA VAL A 36 8.03 4.24 -33.32
C VAL A 36 7.68 2.84 -33.81
N ALA A 37 7.73 2.58 -35.12
CA ALA A 37 7.47 1.27 -35.68
C ALA A 37 8.45 0.18 -35.18
N ARG A 38 9.73 0.52 -34.96
CA ARG A 38 10.70 -0.40 -34.35
C ARG A 38 10.36 -0.68 -32.88
N LYS A 39 10.01 0.35 -32.11
CA LYS A 39 9.58 0.19 -30.71
C LYS A 39 8.33 -0.68 -30.60
N LEU A 40 7.31 -0.42 -31.42
CA LEU A 40 6.09 -1.22 -31.47
C LEU A 40 6.37 -2.67 -31.84
N ARG A 41 7.19 -2.92 -32.87
CA ARG A 41 7.63 -4.28 -33.22
C ARG A 41 8.36 -4.98 -32.07
N GLY A 42 9.21 -4.26 -31.35
CA GLY A 42 9.88 -4.79 -30.15
C GLY A 42 8.89 -5.17 -29.04
N GLN A 43 7.90 -4.31 -28.77
CA GLN A 43 6.84 -4.60 -27.80
C GLN A 43 5.99 -5.80 -28.22
N ILE A 44 5.61 -5.90 -29.50
CA ILE A 44 4.87 -7.04 -30.04
C ILE A 44 5.67 -8.34 -29.88
N LYS A 45 6.98 -8.33 -30.18
CA LYS A 45 7.84 -9.51 -29.97
C LYS A 45 7.89 -9.91 -28.50
N LYS A 46 8.05 -8.95 -27.58
CA LYS A 46 8.03 -9.19 -26.14
C LYS A 46 6.70 -9.78 -25.70
N PHE A 47 5.59 -9.21 -26.15
CA PHE A 47 4.25 -9.71 -25.86
C PHE A 47 4.06 -11.16 -26.35
N ARG A 48 4.42 -11.45 -27.61
CA ARG A 48 4.34 -12.80 -28.18
C ARG A 48 5.14 -13.81 -27.37
N PHE A 49 6.36 -13.46 -26.96
CA PHE A 49 7.18 -14.32 -26.11
C PHE A 49 6.45 -14.65 -24.80
N TRP A 50 5.96 -13.65 -24.08
CA TRP A 50 5.24 -13.88 -22.82
C TRP A 50 3.92 -14.62 -22.99
N ALA A 51 3.21 -14.40 -24.10
CA ALA A 51 2.01 -15.15 -24.44
C ALA A 51 2.31 -16.64 -24.68
N CYS A 52 3.39 -16.95 -25.40
CA CYS A 52 3.84 -18.34 -25.58
C CYS A 52 4.23 -18.97 -24.24
N VAL A 53 4.99 -18.28 -23.39
CA VAL A 53 5.34 -18.77 -22.05
C VAL A 53 4.07 -19.06 -21.24
N ALA A 54 3.11 -18.13 -21.20
CA ALA A 54 1.86 -18.32 -20.49
C ALA A 54 1.07 -19.53 -21.00
N ALA A 55 0.97 -19.71 -22.33
CA ALA A 55 0.32 -20.86 -22.94
C ALA A 55 1.01 -22.18 -22.57
N CYS A 56 2.35 -22.22 -22.60
CA CYS A 56 3.12 -23.39 -22.16
C CYS A 56 2.86 -23.75 -20.70
N VAL A 57 2.86 -22.74 -19.81
CA VAL A 57 2.54 -22.96 -18.39
C VAL A 57 1.13 -23.52 -18.23
N GLN A 58 0.14 -22.94 -18.91
CA GLN A 58 -1.25 -23.42 -18.87
C GLN A 58 -1.38 -24.86 -19.37
N LEU A 59 -0.65 -25.23 -20.43
CA LEU A 59 -0.64 -26.60 -20.95
C LEU A 59 -0.04 -27.58 -19.94
N HIS A 60 1.07 -27.23 -19.30
CA HIS A 60 1.69 -28.04 -18.24
C HIS A 60 0.79 -28.22 -17.02
N VAL A 61 0.04 -27.19 -16.65
CA VAL A 61 -0.95 -27.22 -15.56
C VAL A 61 -2.16 -28.07 -15.94
N HIS A 62 -2.73 -27.87 -17.14
CA HIS A 62 -3.89 -28.62 -17.62
C HIS A 62 -3.61 -30.13 -17.69
N ASN A 63 -2.41 -30.49 -18.17
CA ASN A 63 -1.96 -31.87 -18.28
C ASN A 63 -1.41 -32.45 -16.97
N LYS A 64 -1.47 -31.70 -15.85
CA LYS A 64 -1.00 -32.13 -14.52
C LYS A 64 0.41 -32.71 -14.54
N THR A 65 1.30 -32.06 -15.29
CA THR A 65 2.71 -32.48 -15.33
C THR A 65 3.42 -32.07 -14.03
N ALA A 66 4.47 -32.79 -13.63
CA ALA A 66 5.28 -32.45 -12.45
C ALA A 66 5.83 -31.01 -12.50
N LEU A 67 6.14 -30.50 -13.70
CA LEU A 67 6.55 -29.11 -13.89
C LEU A 67 5.38 -28.13 -13.66
N GLY A 68 4.17 -28.47 -14.11
CA GLY A 68 2.97 -27.68 -13.85
C GLY A 68 2.66 -27.58 -12.35
N GLU A 69 2.72 -28.70 -11.63
CA GLU A 69 2.54 -28.72 -10.16
C GLU A 69 3.62 -27.91 -9.44
N ARG A 70 4.89 -28.03 -9.86
CA ARG A 70 5.99 -27.22 -9.32
C ARG A 70 5.78 -25.72 -9.55
N ILE A 71 5.26 -25.32 -10.70
CA ILE A 71 4.97 -23.91 -10.98
C ILE A 71 3.85 -23.41 -10.06
N LEU A 72 2.77 -24.18 -9.89
CA LEU A 72 1.67 -23.78 -9.01
C LEU A 72 2.11 -23.61 -7.55
N THR A 73 2.87 -24.58 -7.03
CA THR A 73 3.40 -24.51 -5.65
C THR A 73 4.33 -23.30 -5.43
N LEU A 74 5.17 -22.96 -6.41
CA LEU A 74 5.98 -21.75 -6.35
C LEU A 74 5.14 -20.47 -6.36
N LEU A 75 4.12 -20.40 -7.23
CA LEU A 75 3.22 -19.25 -7.31
C LEU A 75 2.39 -19.08 -6.04
N GLU A 76 1.94 -20.18 -5.43
CA GLU A 76 1.24 -20.17 -4.14
C GLU A 76 2.18 -19.68 -3.03
N GLY A 77 3.41 -20.20 -2.97
CA GLY A 77 4.42 -19.75 -2.00
C GLY A 77 4.76 -18.25 -2.14
N GLU A 78 4.94 -17.76 -3.37
CA GLU A 78 5.16 -16.32 -3.61
C GLU A 78 3.94 -15.49 -3.20
N ARG A 79 2.72 -15.97 -3.47
CA ARG A 79 1.48 -15.28 -3.08
C ARG A 79 1.34 -15.21 -1.56
N GLU A 80 1.63 -16.29 -0.85
CA GLU A 80 1.62 -16.33 0.62
C GLU A 80 2.67 -15.39 1.21
N GLN A 81 3.88 -15.36 0.66
CA GLN A 81 4.94 -14.42 1.08
C GLN A 81 4.56 -12.97 0.85
N GLN A 82 4.02 -12.64 -0.33
CA GLN A 82 3.54 -11.28 -0.63
C GLN A 82 2.40 -10.87 0.31
N GLN A 83 1.45 -11.78 0.56
CA GLN A 83 0.35 -11.53 1.46
C GLN A 83 0.86 -11.32 2.90
N GLY A 84 1.80 -12.14 3.36
CA GLY A 84 2.44 -11.97 4.66
C GLY A 84 3.15 -10.62 4.80
N ALA A 85 3.85 -10.17 3.75
CA ALA A 85 4.51 -8.86 3.74
C ALA A 85 3.49 -7.69 3.77
N ILE A 86 2.38 -7.81 3.04
CA ILE A 86 1.28 -6.83 3.07
C ILE A 86 0.65 -6.77 4.46
N GLN A 87 0.34 -7.93 5.05
CA GLN A 87 -0.24 -8.03 6.39
C GLN A 87 0.69 -7.46 7.46
N ALA A 88 2.00 -7.75 7.41
CA ALA A 88 2.99 -7.19 8.32
C ALA A 88 3.09 -5.66 8.21
N LYS A 89 3.07 -5.13 6.99
CA LYS A 89 3.07 -3.67 6.75
C LYS A 89 1.79 -3.00 7.26
N LEU A 90 0.63 -3.64 7.04
CA LEU A 90 -0.65 -3.15 7.55
C LEU A 90 -0.68 -3.16 9.07
N LYS A 91 -0.19 -4.23 9.70
CA LYS A 91 -0.04 -4.35 11.16
C LYS A 91 0.82 -3.21 11.73
N ALA A 92 2.02 -3.02 11.18
CA ALA A 92 2.94 -1.97 11.63
C ALA A 92 2.32 -0.57 11.47
N GLY A 93 1.70 -0.29 10.33
CA GLY A 93 1.02 1.00 10.08
C GLY A 93 -0.18 1.23 11.00
N MET A 94 -0.93 0.17 11.33
CA MET A 94 -2.05 0.24 12.27
C MET A 94 -1.57 0.48 13.71
N MET A 95 -0.53 -0.23 14.15
CA MET A 95 0.10 -0.02 15.46
C MET A 95 0.63 1.40 15.62
N ASP A 96 1.40 1.90 14.64
CA ASP A 96 1.92 3.26 14.62
C ASP A 96 0.79 4.30 14.68
N ALA A 97 -0.27 4.12 13.89
CA ALA A 97 -1.41 5.02 13.88
C ALA A 97 -2.17 5.02 15.22
N VAL A 98 -2.35 3.86 15.85
CA VAL A 98 -2.99 3.75 17.17
C VAL A 98 -2.16 4.46 18.24
N LEU A 99 -0.86 4.15 18.32
CA LEU A 99 0.03 4.76 19.31
C LEU A 99 0.14 6.27 19.12
N THR A 100 0.21 6.74 17.87
CA THR A 100 0.22 8.17 17.56
C THR A 100 -1.07 8.86 17.99
N LEU A 101 -2.25 8.26 17.74
CA LEU A 101 -3.53 8.79 18.21
C LEU A 101 -3.62 8.81 19.74
N CYS A 102 -3.12 7.78 20.42
CA CYS A 102 -3.06 7.73 21.87
C CYS A 102 -2.16 8.84 22.43
N ASN A 103 -0.97 9.04 21.87
CA ASN A 103 -0.03 10.09 22.29
C ASN A 103 -0.60 11.50 22.05
N GLN A 104 -1.25 11.73 20.90
CA GLN A 104 -1.91 13.00 20.62
C GLN A 104 -3.05 13.28 21.59
N ARG A 105 -3.82 12.27 21.99
CA ARG A 105 -4.90 12.42 22.96
C ARG A 105 -4.39 12.80 24.36
N LEU A 106 -3.22 12.31 24.76
CA LEU A 106 -2.57 12.73 26.00
C LEU A 106 -2.19 14.22 25.92
N ARG A 107 -1.56 14.66 24.82
CA ARG A 107 -1.17 16.07 24.62
C ARG A 107 -2.35 17.04 24.56
N VAL A 108 -3.46 16.67 23.90
CA VAL A 108 -4.66 17.52 23.85
C VAL A 108 -5.28 17.72 25.24
N LYS A 109 -5.16 16.75 26.15
CA LYS A 109 -5.61 16.90 27.55
C LYS A 109 -4.72 17.85 28.37
N GLU A 110 -3.49 18.10 27.93
CA GLU A 110 -2.49 18.91 28.62
C GLU A 110 -2.53 20.41 28.22
N ASN A 111 -3.59 20.87 27.55
CA ASN A 111 -3.87 22.26 27.17
C ASN A 111 -2.97 22.87 26.07
N THR A 112 -3.05 22.35 24.84
CA THR A 112 -2.58 23.08 23.65
C THR A 112 -3.69 23.21 22.60
N ASN A 113 -4.35 24.37 22.57
CA ASN A 113 -5.30 24.75 21.51
C ASN A 113 -4.56 25.31 20.28
N GLN A 114 -3.57 24.57 19.76
CA GLN A 114 -2.83 25.00 18.57
C GLN A 114 -3.48 24.45 17.28
N PRO A 115 -3.80 25.29 16.28
CA PRO A 115 -4.49 24.87 15.07
C PRO A 115 -3.68 23.88 14.22
N GLU A 116 -2.36 23.86 14.34
CA GLU A 116 -1.47 22.92 13.66
C GLU A 116 -1.60 21.49 14.22
N GLU A 117 -1.74 21.36 15.54
CA GLU A 117 -1.95 20.07 16.20
C GLU A 117 -3.28 19.43 15.80
N PHE A 118 -4.33 20.25 15.65
CA PHE A 118 -5.62 19.78 15.13
C PHE A 118 -5.53 19.29 13.68
N ARG A 119 -4.77 19.97 12.81
CA ARG A 119 -4.54 19.53 11.43
C ARG A 119 -3.76 18.21 11.41
N TYR A 120 -2.73 18.10 12.24
CA TYR A 120 -1.93 16.88 12.38
C TYR A 120 -2.77 15.71 12.92
N TYR A 121 -3.59 15.92 13.95
CA TYR A 121 -4.54 14.93 14.46
C TYR A 121 -5.52 14.46 13.38
N ARG A 122 -6.09 15.38 12.60
CA ARG A 122 -7.00 15.02 11.50
C ARG A 122 -6.30 14.18 10.44
N ALA A 123 -5.05 14.49 10.11
CA ALA A 123 -4.25 13.71 9.16
C ALA A 123 -3.95 12.30 9.69
N VAL A 124 -3.56 12.17 10.96
CA VAL A 124 -3.30 10.87 11.62
C VAL A 124 -4.58 10.05 11.70
N ARG A 125 -5.71 10.65 12.10
CA ARG A 125 -7.02 9.98 12.12
C ARG A 125 -7.44 9.51 10.73
N ALA A 126 -7.22 10.32 9.69
CA ALA A 126 -7.51 9.89 8.31
C ALA A 126 -6.63 8.71 7.88
N ARG A 127 -5.34 8.72 8.24
CA ARG A 127 -4.42 7.60 8.00
C ARG A 127 -4.85 6.33 8.73
N PHE A 128 -5.21 6.45 10.01
CA PHE A 128 -5.77 5.36 10.81
C PHE A 128 -7.01 4.74 10.15
N MET A 129 -7.98 5.57 9.73
CA MET A 129 -9.20 5.07 9.08
C MET A 129 -8.90 4.33 7.76
N ARG A 130 -7.89 4.76 7.00
CA ARG A 130 -7.45 4.02 5.79
C ARG A 130 -6.84 2.67 6.15
N HIS A 131 -5.91 2.63 7.10
CA HIS A 131 -5.34 1.35 7.56
C HIS A 131 -6.42 0.41 8.08
N LEU A 132 -7.39 0.96 8.79
CA LEU A 132 -8.51 0.21 9.31
C LEU A 132 -9.39 -0.38 8.21
N SER A 133 -9.71 0.39 7.17
CA SER A 133 -10.46 -0.14 6.02
C SER A 133 -9.71 -1.26 5.29
N GLU A 134 -8.38 -1.16 5.20
CA GLU A 134 -7.55 -2.19 4.59
C GLU A 134 -7.48 -3.47 5.45
N CYS A 135 -7.42 -3.32 6.77
CA CYS A 135 -7.41 -4.46 7.70
C CYS A 135 -8.77 -5.17 7.79
N LEU A 136 -9.87 -4.50 7.43
CA LEU A 136 -11.21 -5.09 7.40
C LEU A 136 -11.49 -5.92 6.13
N LYS A 137 -10.60 -5.89 5.13
CA LYS A 137 -10.71 -6.75 3.96
C LYS A 137 -10.57 -8.23 4.36
N PRO A 138 -11.30 -9.15 3.72
CA PRO A 138 -11.29 -10.58 4.08
C PRO A 138 -9.87 -11.19 4.03
N GLU A 139 -9.06 -10.75 3.08
CA GLU A 139 -7.66 -11.17 2.88
C GLU A 139 -6.73 -10.79 4.06
N ASN A 140 -7.16 -9.86 4.91
CA ASN A 140 -6.37 -9.29 6.02
C ASN A 140 -7.01 -9.53 7.39
N GLY A 141 -8.02 -10.42 7.50
CA GLY A 141 -8.83 -10.59 8.70
C GLY A 141 -8.05 -10.93 9.98
N GLY A 142 -6.83 -11.47 9.86
CA GLY A 142 -5.92 -11.74 10.98
C GLY A 142 -5.24 -10.49 11.56
N VAL A 143 -4.99 -9.48 10.73
CA VAL A 143 -4.18 -8.29 11.10
C VAL A 143 -4.77 -7.53 12.28
N ILE A 144 -6.09 -7.34 12.30
CA ILE A 144 -6.76 -6.63 13.41
C ILE A 144 -6.60 -7.39 14.73
N ARG A 145 -6.70 -8.72 14.68
CA ARG A 145 -6.55 -9.57 15.86
C ARG A 145 -5.15 -9.46 16.44
N ASP A 146 -4.13 -9.47 15.58
CA ASP A 146 -2.73 -9.35 15.98
C ASP A 146 -2.42 -7.98 16.57
N VAL A 147 -2.94 -6.90 15.97
CA VAL A 147 -2.84 -5.54 16.51
C VAL A 147 -3.49 -5.45 17.88
N ILE A 148 -4.71 -5.98 18.04
CA ILE A 148 -5.40 -5.98 19.35
C ILE A 148 -4.60 -6.78 20.39
N TRP A 149 -4.02 -7.90 20.00
CA TRP A 149 -3.18 -8.71 20.87
C TRP A 149 -1.93 -7.94 21.32
N GLU A 150 -1.21 -7.30 20.41
CA GLU A 150 -0.03 -6.51 20.77
C GLU A 150 -0.36 -5.32 21.68
N LEU A 151 -1.45 -4.60 21.38
CA LEU A 151 -1.92 -3.52 22.26
C LEU A 151 -2.34 -4.05 23.64
N ARG A 152 -2.87 -5.28 23.72
CA ARG A 152 -3.18 -5.96 24.99
C ARG A 152 -1.91 -6.27 25.78
N VAL A 153 -0.86 -6.76 25.13
CA VAL A 153 0.45 -7.01 25.76
C VAL A 153 1.04 -5.70 26.28
N LEU A 154 1.03 -4.63 25.47
CA LEU A 154 1.56 -3.32 25.86
C LEU A 154 0.78 -2.64 26.99
N SER A 155 -0.51 -2.94 27.15
CA SER A 155 -1.37 -2.36 28.21
C SER A 155 -1.43 -3.20 29.49
N SER A 156 -0.90 -4.43 29.47
CA SER A 156 -0.79 -5.23 30.70
C SER A 156 0.27 -4.64 31.63
N ALA A 157 -0.08 -4.44 32.90
CA ALA A 157 0.89 -3.97 33.90
C ALA A 157 1.99 -5.02 34.06
N HIS A 158 3.25 -4.57 34.08
CA HIS A 158 4.42 -5.44 34.29
C HIS A 158 4.19 -6.29 35.56
N GLY A 159 4.05 -7.60 35.39
CA GLY A 159 3.90 -8.54 36.50
C GLY A 159 2.48 -8.99 36.86
N THR A 160 1.44 -8.68 36.07
CA THR A 160 0.09 -9.25 36.30
C THR A 160 -0.40 -10.07 35.11
N THR A 161 -0.73 -11.34 35.35
CA THR A 161 -1.33 -12.27 34.35
C THR A 161 -2.77 -11.91 33.97
N LYS A 162 -3.37 -10.93 34.65
CA LYS A 162 -4.70 -10.41 34.38
C LYS A 162 -4.61 -9.27 33.37
N THR A 163 -4.59 -9.62 32.08
CA THR A 163 -4.87 -8.63 31.03
C THR A 163 -6.27 -8.03 31.31
N GLY A 164 -6.38 -6.70 31.42
CA GLY A 164 -7.60 -5.98 31.82
C GLY A 164 -8.80 -6.10 30.86
N PHE A 165 -8.84 -7.13 30.02
CA PHE A 165 -9.82 -7.38 28.97
C PHE A 165 -10.53 -8.74 29.12
N TYR A 166 -10.65 -9.27 30.34
CA TYR A 166 -11.34 -10.54 30.63
C TYR A 166 -12.78 -10.62 30.06
N TYR A 167 -13.42 -9.45 29.87
CA TYR A 167 -14.77 -9.33 29.29
C TYR A 167 -14.81 -9.47 27.75
N VAL A 168 -13.66 -9.35 27.07
CA VAL A 168 -13.53 -9.56 25.62
C VAL A 168 -13.30 -11.04 25.30
N ASP A 169 -12.70 -11.80 26.21
CA ASP A 169 -12.42 -13.23 26.02
C ASP A 169 -13.66 -14.11 26.29
N SER A 170 -14.60 -13.63 27.11
CA SER A 170 -15.81 -14.35 27.51
C SER A 170 -17.01 -14.17 26.56
N ASN A 171 -16.93 -13.22 25.62
CA ASN A 171 -17.92 -13.04 24.56
C ASN A 171 -17.16 -12.85 23.27
N ARG A 172 -17.17 -13.80 22.31
CA ARG A 172 -16.56 -13.62 20.98
C ARG A 172 -17.23 -12.46 20.24
N PRO A 173 -16.73 -11.22 20.27
CA PRO A 173 -17.38 -10.15 19.54
C PRO A 173 -16.85 -10.24 18.11
N THR A 174 -17.74 -10.13 17.13
CA THR A 174 -17.30 -9.96 15.74
C THR A 174 -16.30 -8.80 15.67
N ALA A 175 -15.26 -8.91 14.81
CA ALA A 175 -14.20 -7.90 14.70
C ALA A 175 -14.78 -6.48 14.57
N LYS A 176 -15.91 -6.34 13.85
CA LYS A 176 -16.71 -5.12 13.71
C LYS A 176 -17.24 -4.55 15.04
N GLY A 177 -17.69 -5.41 15.95
CA GLY A 177 -18.19 -5.02 17.27
C GLY A 177 -17.09 -4.54 18.23
N LEU A 178 -15.94 -5.21 18.23
CA LEU A 178 -14.76 -4.77 18.97
C LEU A 178 -14.23 -3.43 18.46
N LEU A 179 -14.17 -3.30 17.14
CA LEU A 179 -13.74 -2.10 16.47
C LEU A 179 -14.66 -0.92 16.77
N ASN A 180 -15.99 -1.11 16.68
CA ASN A 180 -16.95 -0.07 17.00
C ASN A 180 -16.85 0.39 18.46
N ARG A 181 -16.54 -0.52 19.40
CA ARG A 181 -16.35 -0.15 20.82
C ARG A 181 -15.03 0.57 21.07
N LEU A 182 -13.94 0.14 20.43
CA LEU A 182 -12.66 0.84 20.45
C LEU A 182 -12.79 2.23 19.83
N LEU A 183 -13.40 2.32 18.65
CA LEU A 183 -13.74 3.57 17.97
C LEU A 183 -14.62 4.44 18.86
N MET A 184 -15.67 3.93 19.49
CA MET A 184 -16.51 4.71 20.39
C MET A 184 -15.73 5.22 21.61
N ARG A 185 -14.87 4.42 22.24
CA ARG A 185 -14.03 4.87 23.38
C ARG A 185 -12.90 5.82 22.98
N MET A 186 -12.43 5.74 21.74
CA MET A 186 -11.40 6.62 21.18
C MET A 186 -11.98 7.93 20.62
N VAL A 187 -13.21 7.90 20.09
CA VAL A 187 -13.87 9.02 19.39
C VAL A 187 -14.84 9.80 20.28
N ARG A 188 -15.48 9.20 21.31
CA ARG A 188 -16.48 9.90 22.16
C ARG A 188 -15.94 10.90 23.20
N GLN A 189 -14.65 11.22 23.25
CA GLN A 189 -14.16 12.25 24.19
C GLN A 189 -13.81 13.58 23.53
N VAL A 190 -14.33 13.85 22.33
CA VAL A 190 -14.28 15.18 21.70
C VAL A 190 -15.70 15.58 21.29
N VAL A 191 -16.51 15.92 22.30
CA VAL A 191 -17.63 16.87 22.20
C VAL A 191 -17.49 17.80 23.38
#